data_AF-A0AAP3WGZ3-F1
#
_entry.id   AF-A0AAP3WGZ3-F1
#
_cell.length_a   1.000
_cell.length_b   1.000
_cell.length_c   1.000
_cell.angle_alpha   90.00
_cell.angle_beta   90.00
_cell.angle_gamma   90.00
#
_symmetry.space_group_name_H-M   'P 1'
#
loop_
_entity.id
_entity.type
_entity.pdbx_description
1 polymer ?
#
loop_
_entity_poly.entity_id
_entity_poly.type
_entity_poly.pdbx_seq_one_letter_code
_entity_poly.pdbx_strand_id
1 'polypeptide(L)'
;MLNTELIENLYAGLSKEQQQELLTLLFKRSKQTLSYFKRTKDITLSKLEVLADFFHMPLDYFRVGNTFKGNNVSGNNNQVGNVSVNTNLMLENEALRREIKALEDIVKAKNDALATKDLLIQTLMGKKEE
;
A
#
# COMPACT_ATOMS: atom_id res chain seq x y z
N MET A 1 17.39 6.22 19.99
CA MET A 1 17.34 7.20 18.88
C MET A 1 16.23 6.79 17.92
N LEU A 2 15.62 7.72 17.18
CA LEU A 2 14.54 7.42 16.23
C LEU A 2 15.07 7.21 14.82
N ASN A 3 14.45 6.28 14.09
CA ASN A 3 14.79 6.00 12.70
C ASN A 3 14.08 7.03 11.80
N THR A 4 14.72 8.19 11.60
CA THR A 4 14.17 9.29 10.80
C THR A 4 14.04 8.92 9.32
N GLU A 5 14.95 8.09 8.80
CA GLU A 5 14.93 7.62 7.41
C GLU A 5 13.71 6.73 7.13
N LEU A 6 13.35 5.86 8.08
CA LEU A 6 12.11 5.08 8.01
C LEU A 6 10.87 5.99 7.97
N ILE A 7 10.81 7.01 8.82
CA ILE A 7 9.69 7.96 8.86
C ILE A 7 9.58 8.73 7.54
N GLU A 8 10.72 9.15 6.96
CA GLU A 8 10.76 9.82 5.66
C GLU A 8 10.29 8.92 4.52
N ASN A 9 10.71 7.65 4.50
CA ASN A 9 10.28 6.69 3.49
C ASN A 9 8.78 6.37 3.60
N LEU A 10 8.26 6.19 4.82
CA LEU A 10 6.83 5.98 5.06
C LEU A 10 6.01 7.20 4.61
N TYR A 11 6.48 8.41 4.93
CA TYR A 11 5.83 9.64 4.50
C TYR A 11 5.85 9.81 2.97
N ALA A 12 6.95 9.47 2.31
CA ALA A 12 7.08 9.54 0.86
C ALA A 12 6.16 8.55 0.13
N GLY A 13 5.81 7.42 0.75
CA GLY A 13 4.88 6.44 0.21
C GLY A 13 3.39 6.83 0.29
N LEU A 14 3.06 7.88 1.03
CA LEU A 14 1.67 8.35 1.17
C LEU A 14 1.21 9.17 -0.04
N SER A 15 -0.10 9.14 -0.32
CA SER A 15 -0.73 10.07 -1.27
C SER A 15 -0.63 11.52 -0.79
N LYS A 16 -0.76 12.50 -1.69
CA LYS A 16 -0.72 13.93 -1.31
C LYS A 16 -1.77 14.30 -0.26
N GLU A 17 -2.94 13.68 -0.33
CA GLU A 17 -4.05 13.87 0.61
C GLU A 17 -3.69 13.31 1.99
N GLN A 18 -3.16 12.09 2.04
CA GLN A 18 -2.71 11.43 3.27
C GLN A 18 -1.53 12.16 3.92
N GLN A 19 -0.59 12.68 3.12
CA GLN A 19 0.49 13.53 3.62
C GLN A 19 -0.04 14.77 4.31
N GLN A 20 -1.06 15.42 3.71
CA GLN A 20 -1.65 16.63 4.27
C GLN A 20 -2.47 16.34 5.54
N GLU A 21 -3.15 15.20 5.59
CA GLU A 21 -3.83 14.70 6.79
C GLU A 21 -2.84 14.44 7.93
N LEU A 22 -1.77 13.69 7.67
CA LEU A 22 -0.74 13.40 8.66
C LEU A 22 -0.06 14.68 9.17
N LEU A 23 0.26 15.62 8.29
CA LEU A 23 0.79 16.94 8.69
C LEU A 23 -0.22 17.72 9.56
N THR A 24 -1.51 17.61 9.28
CA THR A 24 -2.56 18.24 10.08
C THR A 24 -2.64 17.62 11.48
N LEU A 25 -2.55 16.29 11.59
CA LEU A 25 -2.55 15.58 12.87
C LEU A 25 -1.30 15.90 13.69
N LEU A 26 -0.11 15.89 13.09
CA LEU A 26 1.17 16.10 13.77
C LEU A 26 1.38 17.54 14.24
N PHE A 27 0.89 18.52 13.47
CA PHE A 27 1.22 19.92 13.68
C PHE A 27 0.01 20.81 13.94
N LYS A 28 -1.23 20.30 13.89
CA LYS A 28 -2.47 21.08 14.09
C LYS A 28 -2.48 22.40 13.31
N ARG A 29 -1.96 22.40 12.06
CA ARG A 29 -1.73 23.59 11.20
C ARG A 29 -0.68 24.61 11.68
N SER A 30 0.12 24.30 12.71
CA SER A 30 1.22 25.16 13.18
C SER A 30 2.45 25.06 12.28
N LYS A 31 2.66 26.07 11.42
CA LYS A 31 3.86 26.22 10.58
C LYS A 31 5.15 26.26 11.43
N GLN A 32 5.09 26.83 12.63
CA GLN A 32 6.24 26.96 13.53
C GLN A 32 6.74 25.59 14.03
N THR A 33 5.81 24.68 14.30
CA THR A 33 6.13 23.35 14.83
C THR A 33 6.72 22.42 13.75
N LEU A 34 6.31 22.59 12.48
CA LEU A 34 6.91 21.88 11.34
C LEU A 34 8.36 22.32 11.10
N SER A 35 8.63 23.63 11.12
CA SER A 35 9.99 24.17 10.98
C SER A 35 10.92 23.74 12.11
N TYR A 36 10.40 23.64 13.34
CA TYR A 36 11.14 23.11 14.48
C TYR A 36 11.53 21.65 14.26
N PHE A 37 10.58 20.81 13.85
CA PHE A 37 10.81 19.38 13.61
C PHE A 37 11.87 19.13 12.52
N LYS A 38 11.80 19.87 11.40
CA LYS A 38 12.81 19.77 10.32
C LYS A 38 14.23 20.12 10.79
N ARG A 39 14.36 20.96 11.83
CA ARG A 39 15.65 21.47 12.31
C ARG A 39 16.24 20.61 13.42
N THR A 40 15.42 20.14 14.37
CA THR A 40 15.93 19.41 15.54
C THR A 40 15.92 17.90 15.33
N LYS A 41 15.09 17.38 14.41
CA LYS A 41 14.83 15.93 14.25
C LYS A 41 14.34 15.23 15.53
N ASP A 42 14.01 16.00 16.57
CA ASP A 42 13.45 15.52 17.81
C ASP A 42 11.94 15.46 17.71
N ILE A 43 11.39 14.26 17.83
CA ILE A 43 9.96 14.03 17.97
C ILE A 43 9.61 13.90 19.46
N THR A 44 8.51 14.51 19.87
CA THR A 44 7.94 14.25 21.20
C THR A 44 7.20 12.92 21.18
N LEU A 45 7.05 12.26 22.34
CA LEU A 45 6.32 10.99 22.46
C LEU A 45 4.90 11.09 21.87
N SER A 46 4.17 12.17 22.17
CA SER A 46 2.83 12.41 21.63
C SER A 46 2.77 12.45 20.10
N LYS A 47 3.79 12.97 19.42
CA LYS A 47 3.85 12.96 17.96
C LYS A 47 4.25 11.59 17.41
N LEU A 48 5.04 10.83 18.17
CA LEU A 48 5.35 9.45 17.84
C LEU A 48 4.12 8.55 17.96
N GLU A 49 3.27 8.78 18.95
CA GLU A 49 1.95 8.14 19.10
C GLU A 49 1.07 8.43 17.89
N VAL A 50 0.99 9.70 17.46
CA VAL A 50 0.24 10.05 16.24
C VAL A 50 0.79 9.33 15.00
N LEU A 51 2.11 9.20 14.84
CA LEU A 51 2.71 8.41 13.75
C LEU A 51 2.35 6.92 13.86
N ALA A 52 2.46 6.34 15.06
CA ALA A 52 2.15 4.94 15.31
C ALA A 52 0.67 4.63 15.02
N ASP A 53 -0.23 5.50 15.47
CA ASP A 53 -1.67 5.38 15.21
C ASP A 53 -1.99 5.52 13.73
N PHE A 54 -1.39 6.51 13.05
CA PHE A 54 -1.63 6.77 11.63
C PHE A 54 -1.14 5.63 10.73
N PHE A 55 0.03 5.06 11.04
CA PHE A 55 0.60 3.95 10.27
C PHE A 55 0.19 2.57 10.79
N HIS A 56 -0.60 2.50 11.86
CA HIS A 56 -1.00 1.27 12.55
C HIS A 56 0.20 0.37 12.93
N MET A 57 1.27 0.99 13.41
CA MET A 57 2.52 0.32 13.79
C MET A 57 2.88 0.58 15.25
N PRO A 58 3.49 -0.39 15.96
CA PRO A 58 3.90 -0.17 17.34
C PRO A 58 5.00 0.89 17.44
N LEU A 59 5.00 1.68 18.52
CA LEU A 59 5.97 2.75 18.78
C LEU A 59 7.43 2.29 18.64
N ASP A 60 7.72 1.06 19.07
CA ASP A 60 9.06 0.48 19.01
C ASP A 60 9.58 0.36 17.57
N TYR A 61 8.69 0.23 16.57
CA TYR A 61 9.05 0.13 15.15
C TYR A 61 9.87 1.32 14.66
N PHE A 62 9.68 2.49 15.26
CA PHE A 62 10.36 3.72 14.89
C PHE A 62 11.72 3.93 15.58
N ARG A 63 12.18 2.99 16.42
CA ARG A 63 13.48 3.07 17.10
C ARG A 63 14.63 2.62 16.17
N VAL A 64 15.75 3.33 16.20
CA VAL A 64 16.99 2.95 15.49
C VAL A 64 17.45 1.58 15.99
N GLY A 65 17.82 0.70 15.05
CA GLY A 65 18.29 -0.65 15.36
C GLY A 65 17.19 -1.63 15.75
N ASN A 66 15.92 -1.20 15.75
CA ASN A 66 14.82 -2.14 15.91
C ASN A 66 14.62 -2.88 14.59
N THR A 67 15.11 -4.11 14.51
CA THR A 67 14.57 -5.09 13.58
C THR A 67 13.28 -5.60 14.19
N PHE A 68 12.14 -5.39 13.53
CA PHE A 68 10.91 -6.06 13.91
C PHE A 68 11.12 -7.58 13.74
N LYS A 69 11.59 -8.24 14.80
CA LYS A 69 11.67 -9.70 14.88
C LYS A 69 10.29 -10.18 15.27
N GLY A 70 9.45 -10.37 14.26
CA GLY A 70 8.22 -11.14 14.42
C GLY A 70 8.60 -12.56 14.82
N ASN A 71 8.43 -12.90 16.09
CA ASN A 71 8.57 -14.28 16.53
C ASN A 71 7.36 -15.05 16.00
N ASN A 72 7.61 -15.99 15.09
CA ASN A 72 6.59 -16.94 14.66
C ASN A 72 6.47 -18.00 15.76
N VAL A 73 5.46 -17.89 16.61
CA VAL A 73 5.15 -18.94 17.59
C VAL A 73 4.20 -19.92 16.91
N SER A 74 4.69 -21.13 16.61
CA SER A 74 3.87 -22.25 16.15
C SER A 74 3.76 -23.25 17.29
N GLY A 75 2.56 -23.37 17.88
CA GLY A 75 2.27 -24.33 18.93
C GLY A 75 0.76 -24.37 19.26
N ASN A 76 0.22 -25.57 19.50
CA ASN A 76 -1.18 -25.82 19.85
C ASN A 76 -2.23 -25.20 18.90
N ASN A 77 -2.17 -25.49 17.59
CA ASN A 77 -3.18 -25.07 16.61
C ASN A 77 -3.45 -23.55 16.54
N ASN A 78 -2.58 -22.73 17.14
CA ASN A 78 -2.73 -21.28 17.15
C ASN A 78 -1.60 -20.67 16.33
N GLN A 79 -1.95 -20.10 15.19
CA GLN A 79 -1.01 -19.43 14.29
C GLN A 79 -1.05 -17.93 14.60
N VAL A 80 -0.29 -17.49 15.60
CA VAL A 80 -0.17 -16.05 15.90
C VAL A 80 0.99 -15.48 15.09
N GLY A 81 0.77 -15.38 13.77
CA GLY A 81 1.60 -14.60 12.86
C GLY A 81 1.18 -13.14 12.93
N ASN A 82 2.14 -12.22 12.89
CA ASN A 82 1.96 -10.79 13.10
C ASN A 82 0.77 -10.20 12.30
N VAL A 83 -0.35 -9.95 12.99
CA VAL A 83 -1.68 -9.71 12.41
C VAL A 83 -1.84 -8.34 11.72
N SER A 84 -0.95 -7.37 11.93
CA SER A 84 -1.23 -5.98 11.52
C SER A 84 -0.84 -5.62 10.08
N VAL A 85 0.27 -6.14 9.55
CA VAL A 85 0.77 -5.78 8.20
C VAL A 85 0.66 -6.95 7.22
N ASN A 86 0.94 -8.17 7.67
CA ASN A 86 0.94 -9.33 6.77
C ASN A 86 -0.49 -9.73 6.37
N THR A 87 -1.45 -9.73 7.29
CA THR A 87 -2.85 -10.07 6.99
C THR A 87 -3.50 -9.08 6.01
N ASN A 88 -3.29 -7.77 6.21
CA ASN A 88 -3.81 -6.75 5.30
C ASN A 88 -3.14 -6.80 3.93
N LEU A 89 -1.81 -6.94 3.87
CA LEU A 89 -1.09 -7.13 2.60
C LEU A 89 -1.45 -8.45 1.90
N MET A 90 -1.77 -9.50 2.66
CA MET A 90 -2.21 -10.79 2.10
C MET A 90 -3.62 -10.71 1.54
N LEU A 91 -4.55 -10.06 2.26
CA LEU A 91 -5.91 -9.79 1.78
C LEU A 91 -5.90 -8.89 0.53
N GLU A 92 -5.08 -7.84 0.54
CA GLU A 92 -4.91 -6.95 -0.61
C GLU A 92 -4.26 -7.68 -1.80
N ASN A 93 -3.23 -8.50 -1.56
CA ASN A 93 -2.65 -9.35 -2.61
C ASN A 93 -3.68 -10.34 -3.18
N GLU A 94 -4.52 -10.92 -2.34
CA GLU A 94 -5.56 -11.85 -2.81
C GLU A 94 -6.64 -11.12 -3.62
N ALA A 95 -7.05 -9.93 -3.19
CA ALA A 95 -7.97 -9.07 -3.93
C ALA A 95 -7.39 -8.66 -5.29
N LEU A 96 -6.14 -8.20 -5.32
CA LEU A 96 -5.42 -7.85 -6.55
C LEU A 96 -5.30 -9.04 -7.50
N ARG A 97 -5.02 -10.25 -6.98
CA ARG A 97 -4.97 -11.48 -7.79
C ARG A 97 -6.33 -11.81 -8.41
N ARG A 98 -7.44 -11.60 -7.70
CA ARG A 98 -8.79 -11.81 -8.25
C ARG A 98 -9.12 -10.78 -9.33
N GLU A 99 -8.74 -9.52 -9.13
CA GLU A 99 -8.95 -8.45 -10.10
C GLU A 99 -8.14 -8.69 -11.38
N ILE A 100 -6.87 -9.07 -11.26
CA ILE A 100 -6.03 -9.46 -12.40
C ILE A 100 -6.68 -10.58 -13.20
N LYS A 101 -7.15 -11.63 -12.53
CA LYS A 101 -7.82 -12.75 -13.20
C LYS A 101 -9.09 -12.32 -13.93
N ALA A 102 -9.90 -11.47 -13.32
CA ALA A 102 -11.11 -10.94 -13.95
C ALA A 102 -10.78 -10.10 -15.19
N LEU A 103 -9.73 -9.27 -15.12
CA LEU A 103 -9.25 -8.50 -16.26
C LEU A 103 -8.69 -9.39 -17.38
N GLU A 104 -7.94 -10.43 -17.05
CA GLU A 104 -7.44 -11.42 -18.01
C GLU A 104 -8.60 -12.12 -18.75
N ASP A 105 -9.65 -12.52 -18.03
CA ASP A 105 -10.84 -13.13 -18.63
C ASP A 105 -11.57 -12.16 -19.58
N ILE A 106 -11.66 -10.87 -19.20
CA ILE A 106 -12.24 -9.82 -20.07
C ILE A 106 -11.41 -9.61 -21.33
N VAL A 107 -10.07 -9.56 -21.20
CA VAL A 107 -9.17 -9.41 -22.36
C VAL A 107 -9.32 -10.59 -23.30
N LYS A 108 -9.37 -11.82 -22.75
CA LYS A 108 -9.56 -13.03 -23.54
C LYS A 108 -10.89 -12.98 -24.32
N ALA A 109 -11.99 -12.65 -23.65
CA ALA A 109 -13.30 -12.54 -24.30
C ALA A 109 -13.32 -11.48 -25.41
N LYS A 110 -12.65 -10.34 -25.20
CA LYS A 110 -12.51 -9.29 -26.22
C LYS A 110 -11.68 -9.76 -27.42
N ASN A 111 -10.60 -10.49 -27.20
CA ASN A 111 -9.77 -11.04 -28.26
C ASN A 111 -10.53 -12.08 -29.10
N ASP A 112 -11.29 -12.97 -28.46
CA ASP A 112 -12.12 -13.95 -29.17
C ASP A 112 -13.21 -13.26 -30.01
N ALA A 113 -13.82 -12.20 -29.48
CA ALA A 113 -14.80 -11.40 -30.22
C ALA A 113 -14.16 -10.65 -31.40
N LEU A 114 -12.93 -10.13 -31.24
CA LEU A 114 -12.18 -9.50 -32.34
C LEU A 114 -11.85 -10.52 -33.43
N ALA A 115 -11.32 -11.69 -33.09
CA ALA A 115 -11.02 -12.75 -34.04
C ALA A 115 -12.27 -13.18 -34.84
N THR A 116 -13.43 -13.26 -34.17
CA THR A 116 -14.70 -13.57 -34.83
C THR A 116 -15.12 -12.46 -35.82
N LYS A 117 -14.93 -11.20 -35.44
CA LYS A 117 -15.22 -10.05 -36.33
C LYS A 117 -14.27 -10.01 -37.52
N ASP A 118 -12.99 -10.31 -37.32
CA ASP A 118 -12.00 -10.35 -38.40
C ASP A 118 -12.34 -11.44 -39.43
N LEU A 119 -12.74 -12.64 -38.97
CA LEU A 119 -13.23 -13.71 -39.84
C LEU A 119 -14.47 -13.31 -40.64
N LEU A 120 -15.42 -12.62 -40.00
CA LEU A 120 -16.61 -12.11 -40.67
C LEU A 120 -16.25 -11.07 -41.73
N ILE A 121 -15.35 -10.14 -41.42
CA ILE A 121 -14.86 -9.14 -42.37
C ILE A 121 -14.20 -9.82 -43.57
N GLN A 122 -13.30 -10.79 -43.35
CA GLN A 122 -12.66 -11.54 -44.43
C GLN A 122 -13.70 -12.24 -45.32
N THR A 123 -14.70 -12.89 -44.71
CA THR A 123 -15.78 -13.58 -45.45
C THR A 123 -16.61 -12.60 -46.29
N LEU A 124 -16.91 -11.42 -45.76
CA LEU A 124 -17.67 -10.38 -46.47
C LEU A 124 -16.84 -9.67 -47.56
N MET A 125 -15.53 -9.51 -47.36
CA MET A 125 -14.65 -8.99 -48.40
C MET A 125 -14.48 -9.98 -49.56
N GLY A 126 -14.30 -11.28 -49.27
CA GLY A 126 -14.22 -12.32 -50.30
C GLY A 126 -15.50 -12.44 -51.13
N LYS A 127 -16.69 -12.23 -50.53
CA LYS A 127 -17.98 -12.19 -51.24
C LYS A 127 -18.21 -10.96 -52.12
N LYS A 128 -17.38 -9.93 -52.01
CA LYS A 128 -17.51 -8.68 -52.79
C LYS A 128 -16.72 -8.72 -54.10
N GLU A 129 -15.87 -9.72 -54.28
CA GLU A 129 -14.99 -9.90 -55.45
C GLU A 129 -15.51 -10.97 -56.44
N GLU A 130 -16.63 -11.63 -56.14
CA GLU A 130 -17.42 -12.48 -57.06
C GLU A 130 -18.63 -11.72 -57.64
#